data_AF-E5R4C3-F1
#
_entry.id   AF-E5R4C3-F1
#
_cell.length_a   1.000
_cell.length_b   1.000
_cell.length_c   1.000
_cell.angle_alpha   90.00
_cell.angle_beta   90.00
_cell.angle_gamma   90.00
#
_symmetry.space_group_name_H-M   'P 1'
#
loop_
_entity.id
_entity.type
_entity.pdbx_description
1 polymer ?
#
loop_
_entity_poly.entity_id
_entity_poly.type
_entity_poly.pdbx_seq_one_letter_code
_entity_poly.pdbx_strand_id
1 'polypeptide(L)'
;MVHSSVLGFPRMGADRELKKANEAYWADKLSREELLKEGKRLRLEHWKIQKDAGVDIIPSNDFAFYDHLLDHIQLFNVSIDCHPS
;
A
#
# COMPACT_ATOMS: atom_id res chain seq x y z
N MET A 1 -23.89 -16.55 -13.68
CA MET A 1 -22.78 -15.74 -14.20
C MET A 1 -21.57 -16.05 -13.33
N VAL A 2 -20.39 -16.26 -13.90
CA VAL A 2 -19.17 -16.55 -13.13
C VAL A 2 -18.43 -15.23 -12.90
N HIS A 3 -17.98 -14.98 -11.67
CA HIS A 3 -17.24 -13.77 -11.31
C HIS A 3 -15.73 -14.03 -11.24
N SER A 4 -14.95 -13.02 -11.60
CA SER A 4 -13.51 -12.93 -11.46
C SER A 4 -13.12 -12.20 -10.16
N SER A 5 -12.02 -12.61 -9.53
CA SER A 5 -11.55 -11.99 -8.29
C SER A 5 -10.03 -11.93 -8.25
N VAL A 6 -9.51 -10.83 -7.72
CA VAL A 6 -8.09 -10.65 -7.41
C VAL A 6 -7.95 -10.53 -5.89
N LEU A 7 -6.98 -11.24 -5.32
CA LEU A 7 -6.74 -11.28 -3.86
C LEU A 7 -5.83 -10.14 -3.37
N GLY A 8 -5.01 -9.58 -4.25
CA GLY A 8 -4.11 -8.47 -3.98
C GLY A 8 -3.38 -8.02 -5.23
N PHE A 9 -2.89 -6.78 -5.24
CA PHE A 9 -2.21 -6.17 -6.38
C PHE A 9 -0.79 -5.71 -5.99
N PRO A 10 0.21 -5.83 -6.89
CA PRO A 10 1.57 -5.35 -6.62
C PRO A 10 1.59 -3.85 -6.29
N ARG A 11 2.06 -3.52 -5.08
CA ARG A 11 1.98 -2.16 -4.53
C ARG A 11 3.09 -1.19 -4.98
N MET A 12 4.12 -1.69 -5.65
CA MET A 12 5.36 -0.94 -5.91
C MET A 12 5.20 0.23 -6.91
N GLY A 13 4.15 0.21 -7.73
CA GLY A 13 4.07 1.02 -8.95
C GLY A 13 4.94 0.45 -10.08
N ALA A 14 4.68 0.87 -11.32
CA ALA A 14 5.33 0.33 -12.52
C ALA A 14 6.85 0.57 -12.53
N ASP A 15 7.29 1.69 -11.95
CA ASP A 15 8.67 2.17 -11.91
C ASP A 15 9.24 2.22 -10.49
N ARG A 16 8.68 1.41 -9.58
CA ARG A 16 9.05 1.33 -8.16
C ARG A 16 8.88 2.66 -7.42
N GLU A 17 7.84 3.41 -7.75
CA GLU A 17 7.53 4.71 -7.15
C GLU A 17 7.37 4.63 -5.64
N LEU A 18 6.73 3.57 -5.13
CA LEU A 18 6.59 3.38 -3.67
C LEU A 18 7.95 3.25 -2.98
N LYS A 19 8.90 2.52 -3.59
CA LYS A 19 10.26 2.39 -3.05
C LYS A 19 10.95 3.76 -2.99
N LYS A 20 10.89 4.51 -4.10
CA LYS A 20 11.52 5.84 -4.18
C LYS A 20 10.92 6.80 -3.15
N ALA A 21 9.60 6.78 -2.98
CA ALA A 21 8.91 7.62 -2.01
C ALA A 21 9.28 7.25 -0.56
N ASN A 22 9.30 5.96 -0.23
CA ASN A 22 9.70 5.49 1.10
C ASN A 22 11.16 5.86 1.41
N GLU A 23 12.09 5.61 0.48
CA GLU A 23 13.50 5.95 0.68
C GLU A 23 13.74 7.46 0.79
N ALA A 24 13.00 8.26 0.02
CA ALA A 24 13.06 9.71 0.14
C ALA A 24 12.49 10.18 1.48
N TYR A 25 11.41 9.58 1.97
CA TYR A 25 10.85 9.87 3.29
C TYR A 25 11.82 9.51 4.42
N TRP A 26 12.44 8.33 4.37
CA TRP A 26 13.45 7.92 5.36
C TRP A 26 14.73 8.75 5.33
N ALA A 27 15.03 9.38 4.20
CA ALA A 27 16.17 10.29 4.06
C ALA A 27 15.82 11.75 4.36
N ASP A 28 14.63 12.03 4.91
CA ASP A 28 14.10 13.38 5.19
C ASP A 28 14.00 14.30 3.95
N LYS A 29 13.92 13.69 2.75
CA LYS A 29 13.81 14.39 1.45
C LYS A 29 12.37 14.49 0.93
N LEU A 30 11.42 13.85 1.61
CA LEU A 30 10.01 13.83 1.28
C LEU A 30 9.21 14.04 2.57
N SER A 31 8.20 14.90 2.55
CA SER A 31 7.34 15.07 3.72
C SER A 31 6.39 13.87 3.90
N ARG A 32 5.87 13.70 5.13
CA ARG A 32 4.83 12.71 5.40
C ARG A 32 3.59 12.91 4.52
N GLU A 33 3.20 14.16 4.28
CA GLU A 33 2.03 14.47 3.45
C GLU A 33 2.23 14.02 1.99
N GLU A 34 3.42 14.28 1.44
CA GLU A 34 3.77 13.84 0.09
C GLU A 34 3.84 12.31 -0.02
N LEU A 35 4.38 11.62 0.99
CA LEU A 35 4.36 10.15 1.02
C LEU A 35 2.94 9.60 1.01
N LEU A 36 2.04 10.16 1.82
CA LEU A 36 0.64 9.74 1.88
C LEU A 36 -0.10 10.04 0.56
N LYS A 37 0.20 11.19 -0.06
CA LYS A 37 -0.34 11.57 -1.37
C LYS A 37 0.10 10.59 -2.45
N GLU A 38 1.37 10.18 -2.45
CA GLU A 38 1.89 9.19 -3.40
C GLU A 38 1.26 7.81 -3.20
N GLY A 39 1.13 7.36 -1.95
CA GLY A 39 0.41 6.13 -1.65
C GLY A 39 -1.06 6.16 -2.11
N LYS A 40 -1.73 7.32 -1.98
CA LYS A 40 -3.10 7.51 -2.50
C LYS A 40 -3.14 7.46 -4.03
N ARG A 41 -2.17 8.07 -4.71
CA ARG A 41 -2.05 8.04 -6.17
C ARG A 41 -1.91 6.60 -6.68
N LEU A 42 -1.00 5.83 -6.08
CA LEU A 42 -0.75 4.43 -6.45
C LEU A 42 -1.98 3.54 -6.25
N ARG A 43 -2.68 3.65 -5.10
CA ARG A 43 -3.91 2.87 -4.87
C ARG A 43 -4.98 3.17 -5.92
N LEU A 44 -5.17 4.44 -6.27
CA LEU A 44 -6.14 4.84 -7.29
C LEU A 44 -5.78 4.28 -8.68
N GLU A 45 -4.49 4.31 -9.03
CA GLU A 45 -3.99 3.75 -10.28
C GLU A 45 -4.22 2.24 -10.35
N HIS A 46 -3.87 1.50 -9.30
CA HIS A 46 -4.05 0.05 -9.23
C HIS A 46 -5.53 -0.37 -9.31
N TRP A 47 -6.44 0.37 -8.68
CA TRP A 47 -7.88 0.10 -8.80
C TRP A 47 -8.40 0.39 -10.19
N LYS A 48 -7.92 1.45 -10.86
CA LYS A 48 -8.28 1.74 -12.25
C LYS A 48 -7.83 0.61 -13.18
N ILE A 49 -6.58 0.16 -13.06
CA ILE A 49 -6.06 -0.95 -13.87
C ILE A 49 -6.95 -2.20 -13.75
N GLN A 50 -7.30 -2.60 -12.53
CA GLN A 50 -8.13 -3.78 -12.30
C GLN A 50 -9.57 -3.59 -12.80
N LYS A 51 -10.14 -2.40 -12.62
CA LYS A 51 -11.47 -2.04 -13.12
C LYS A 51 -11.51 -2.06 -14.65
N ASP A 52 -10.52 -1.46 -15.29
CA ASP A 52 -10.42 -1.37 -16.75
C ASP A 52 -10.13 -2.75 -17.38
N ALA A 53 -9.50 -3.66 -16.63
CA ALA A 53 -9.35 -5.07 -16.99
C ALA A 53 -10.63 -5.92 -16.82
N GLY A 54 -11.71 -5.36 -16.24
CA GLY A 54 -12.99 -6.05 -16.06
C GLY A 54 -13.06 -6.99 -14.85
N VAL A 55 -12.20 -6.82 -13.84
CA VAL A 55 -12.26 -7.60 -12.60
C VAL A 55 -13.52 -7.28 -11.81
N ASP A 56 -14.31 -8.30 -11.46
CA ASP A 56 -15.56 -8.11 -10.71
C ASP A 56 -15.31 -7.76 -9.23
N ILE A 57 -14.37 -8.45 -8.59
CA ILE A 57 -14.04 -8.28 -7.17
C ILE A 57 -12.60 -7.78 -7.04
N ILE A 58 -12.47 -6.48 -6.78
CA ILE A 58 -11.19 -5.78 -6.64
C ILE A 58 -10.81 -5.67 -5.16
N PRO A 59 -9.58 -6.05 -4.77
CA PRO A 59 -9.13 -6.03 -3.39
C PRO A 59 -8.89 -4.60 -2.88
N SER A 60 -8.94 -4.49 -1.56
CA SER A 60 -8.51 -3.31 -0.82
C SER A 60 -7.75 -3.76 0.43
N ASN A 61 -6.96 -2.86 1.02
CA ASN A 61 -6.10 -3.13 2.17
C ASN A 61 -4.95 -4.13 1.88
N ASP A 62 -4.70 -4.43 0.61
CA ASP A 62 -3.52 -5.14 0.09
C ASP A 62 -2.29 -4.22 -0.01
N PHE A 63 -2.53 -2.90 -0.12
CA PHE A 63 -1.49 -1.88 -0.09
C PHE A 63 -0.94 -1.69 1.33
N ALA A 64 0.39 -1.69 1.46
CA ALA A 64 1.12 -1.35 2.68
C ALA A 64 2.32 -0.47 2.35
N PHE A 65 2.66 0.51 3.19
CA PHE A 65 3.88 1.30 2.96
C PHE A 65 5.14 0.46 3.16
N TYR A 66 5.11 -0.52 4.05
CA TYR A 66 6.24 -1.40 4.31
C TYR A 66 5.85 -2.87 4.21
N ASP A 67 5.02 -3.35 5.14
CA ASP A 67 4.49 -4.70 5.15
C ASP A 67 3.07 -4.74 5.76
N HIS A 68 2.21 -5.55 5.17
CA HIS A 68 0.81 -5.69 5.57
C HIS A 68 0.61 -6.40 6.91
N LEU A 69 1.49 -7.32 7.32
CA LEU A 69 1.42 -7.93 8.65
C LEU A 69 1.84 -6.91 9.71
N LEU A 70 2.83 -6.06 9.41
CA LEU A 70 3.19 -4.93 10.26
C LEU A 70 2.01 -3.96 10.44
N ASP A 71 1.28 -3.67 9.37
CA ASP A 71 0.06 -2.85 9.44
C ASP A 71 -1.00 -3.51 10.35
N HIS A 72 -1.16 -4.83 10.30
CA HIS A 72 -2.04 -5.57 11.21
C HIS A 72 -1.57 -5.51 12.67
N ILE A 73 -0.28 -5.66 12.93
CA ILE A 73 0.30 -5.54 14.28
C ILE A 73 0.00 -4.16 14.86
N GLN A 74 0.22 -3.10 14.07
CA GLN A 74 -0.06 -1.72 14.46
C GLN A 74 -1.56 -1.48 14.68
N LEU A 75 -2.42 -2.00 13.80
CA LEU A 75 -3.86 -1.83 13.87
C LEU A 75 -4.46 -2.50 15.13
N PHE A 76 -3.99 -3.69 15.45
CA PHE A 76 -4.50 -4.46 16.60
C PHE A 76 -3.71 -4.21 17.89
N ASN A 77 -2.74 -3.30 17.87
CA ASN A 77 -1.89 -2.97 19.01
C ASN A 77 -1.21 -4.20 19.64
N VAL A 78 -0.66 -5.08 18.78
CA VAL A 78 0.02 -6.34 19.17
C VAL A 78 1.54 -6.17 19.11
N SER A 79 2.03 -4.96 19.38
CA SER A 79 3.48 -4.69 19.38
C SER A 79 4.15 -5.42 20.54
N ILE A 80 5.24 -6.12 20.26
CA ILE A 80 6.13 -6.66 21.28
C ILE A 80 6.86 -5.49 21.93
N ASP A 81 6.76 -5.39 23.24
CA ASP A 81 7.33 -4.30 24.02
C ASP A 81 8.85 -4.51 24.16
N CYS A 82 9.59 -4.14 23.11
CA CYS A 82 11.06 -4.09 23.11
C CYS A 82 11.60 -2.68 23.37
N HIS A 83 10.71 -1.67 23.48
CA HIS A 83 11.03 -0.29 23.82
C HIS A 83 9.95 0.20 24.79
N PRO A 84 10.16 0.05 26.11
CA PRO A 84 9.24 0.60 27.07
C PRO A 84 9.27 2.12 26.90
N SER A 85 8.10 2.70 26.65
CA SER A 85 7.87 4.14 26.77
C SER A 85 8.24 4.64 28.17
#